data_AF-A0A1Y1IQB7-F1
#
_entry.id   AF-A0A1Y1IQB7-F1
#
_cell.length_a   1.000
_cell.length_b   1.000
_cell.length_c   1.000
_cell.angle_alpha   90.00
_cell.angle_beta   90.00
_cell.angle_gamma   90.00
#
_symmetry.space_group_name_H-M   'P 1'
#
loop_
_entity.id
_entity.type
_entity.pdbx_description
1 polymer ?
#
loop_
_entity_poly.entity_id
_entity_poly.type
_entity_poly.pdbx_seq_one_letter_code
_entity_poly.pdbx_strand_id
1 'polypeptide(L)'
;VYLSDASGASPLVYAASWWSESDVGTYLSDVHAPIWTNLMAVKAPLHRSLSCIYFGNSPALEARFGMPGPFWARHYLFYVNGRPLTLIYEAFSNALETYLGPNDRWTAPFGRLA
;
A
#
# COMPACT_ATOMS: atom_id res chain seq x y z
N VAL A 1 -8.47 -4.72 1.30
CA VAL A 1 -8.15 -5.36 2.59
C VAL A 1 -7.55 -4.34 3.54
N TYR A 2 -7.67 -4.56 4.85
CA TYR A 2 -6.98 -3.77 5.87
C TYR A 2 -5.92 -4.66 6.51
N LEU A 3 -4.72 -4.11 6.69
CA LEU A 3 -3.60 -4.78 7.33
C LEU A 3 -3.35 -4.11 8.68
N SER A 4 -3.21 -4.91 9.73
CA SER A 4 -2.94 -4.47 11.10
C SER A 4 -1.58 -5.01 11.56
N ASP A 5 -1.10 -4.50 12.69
CA ASP A 5 0.04 -5.12 13.38
C ASP A 5 -0.32 -6.50 13.98
N ALA A 6 0.63 -7.12 14.68
CA ALA A 6 0.46 -8.43 15.29
C ALA A 6 -0.67 -8.49 16.35
N SER A 7 -1.09 -7.36 16.92
CA SER A 7 -2.21 -7.32 17.87
C SER A 7 -3.57 -7.37 17.16
N GLY A 8 -3.62 -6.98 15.89
CA GLY A 8 -4.85 -6.88 15.10
C GLY A 8 -5.78 -5.74 15.50
N ALA A 9 -5.44 -4.94 16.52
CA ALA A 9 -6.34 -3.98 17.15
C ALA A 9 -6.73 -2.81 16.25
N SER A 10 -5.75 -2.27 15.49
CA SER A 10 -5.97 -1.10 14.63
C SER A 10 -5.40 -1.33 13.23
N PRO A 11 -6.16 -0.99 12.16
CA PRO A 11 -5.66 -1.07 10.80
C PRO A 11 -4.61 0.02 10.54
N LEU A 12 -3.47 -0.41 10.02
CA LEU A 12 -2.32 0.46 9.69
C LEU A 12 -2.22 0.74 8.19
N VAL A 13 -2.73 -0.15 7.35
CA VAL A 13 -2.71 0.00 5.90
C VAL A 13 -4.04 -0.44 5.30
N TYR A 14 -4.58 0.37 4.39
CA TYR A 14 -5.60 -0.08 3.44
C TYR A 14 -4.89 -0.47 2.14
N ALA A 15 -5.15 -1.67 1.64
CA ALA A 15 -4.60 -2.13 0.37
C ALA A 15 -5.69 -2.68 -0.55
N ALA A 16 -5.55 -2.41 -1.83
CA ALA A 16 -6.38 -2.99 -2.89
C ALA A 16 -5.47 -3.44 -4.04
N SER A 17 -5.85 -4.51 -4.72
CA SER A 17 -5.09 -5.04 -5.85
C SER A 17 -6.02 -5.43 -6.99
N TRP A 18 -5.57 -5.20 -8.22
CA TRP A 18 -6.24 -5.60 -9.44
C TRP A 18 -5.30 -6.47 -10.25
N TRP A 19 -5.79 -7.63 -10.67
CA TRP A 19 -4.99 -8.67 -11.29
C TRP A 19 -5.41 -8.93 -12.72
N SER A 20 -4.45 -9.34 -13.55
CA SER A 20 -4.74 -9.94 -14.85
C SER A 20 -5.54 -11.23 -14.66
N GLU A 21 -6.71 -11.32 -15.28
CA GLU A 21 -7.61 -12.49 -15.18
C GLU A 21 -6.92 -13.79 -15.62
N SER A 22 -6.11 -13.73 -16.68
CA SER A 22 -5.38 -14.90 -17.19
C SER A 22 -4.32 -15.44 -16.23
N ASP A 23 -3.84 -14.60 -15.31
CA ASP A 23 -2.68 -14.90 -14.47
C ASP A 23 -3.04 -15.06 -12.99
N VAL A 24 -4.17 -14.50 -12.53
CA VAL A 24 -4.53 -14.45 -11.10
C VAL A 24 -4.56 -15.83 -10.44
N GLY A 25 -5.11 -16.85 -11.12
CA GLY A 25 -5.15 -18.22 -10.56
C GLY A 25 -3.77 -18.85 -10.36
N THR A 26 -2.77 -18.42 -11.15
CA THR A 26 -1.39 -18.90 -11.05
C THR A 26 -0.62 -18.17 -9.95
N TYR A 27 -0.80 -16.86 -9.82
CA TYR A 27 0.02 -16.00 -8.96
C TYR A 27 -0.66 -15.54 -7.65
N LEU A 28 -1.95 -15.85 -7.47
CA LEU A 28 -2.74 -15.61 -6.26
C LEU A 28 -3.63 -16.83 -5.99
N SER A 29 -2.99 -17.97 -5.73
CA SER A 29 -3.69 -19.24 -5.48
C SER A 29 -4.38 -19.30 -4.12
N ASP A 30 -3.86 -18.59 -3.13
CA ASP A 30 -4.49 -18.36 -1.83
C ASP A 30 -4.78 -16.87 -1.64
N VAL A 31 -6.05 -16.49 -1.75
CA VAL A 31 -6.52 -15.11 -1.60
C VAL A 31 -6.50 -14.60 -0.15
N HIS A 32 -6.35 -15.50 0.82
CA HIS A 32 -6.27 -15.16 2.24
C HIS A 32 -4.83 -15.00 2.72
N ALA A 33 -3.86 -15.58 1.99
CA ALA A 33 -2.44 -15.36 2.25
C ALA A 33 -1.98 -13.98 1.76
N PRO A 34 -0.91 -13.42 2.36
CA PRO A 34 -0.27 -12.23 1.83
C PRO A 34 0.13 -12.41 0.36
N ILE A 35 -0.05 -11.37 -0.45
CA ILE A 35 0.30 -11.39 -1.88
C ILE A 35 1.75 -11.84 -2.09
N TRP A 36 2.68 -11.38 -1.25
CA TRP A 36 4.09 -11.76 -1.34
C TRP A 36 4.33 -13.28 -1.18
N THR A 37 3.58 -13.95 -0.30
CA THR A 37 3.68 -15.39 -0.09
C THR A 37 3.32 -16.15 -1.36
N ASN A 38 2.22 -15.76 -2.03
CA ASN A 38 1.82 -16.34 -3.30
C ASN A 38 2.88 -16.11 -4.38
N LEU A 39 3.39 -14.88 -4.51
CA LEU A 39 4.37 -14.53 -5.54
C LEU A 39 5.70 -15.28 -5.38
N MET A 40 6.16 -15.51 -4.14
CA MET A 40 7.40 -16.26 -3.88
C MET A 40 7.28 -17.75 -4.19
N ALA A 41 6.09 -18.34 -4.07
CA ALA A 41 5.87 -19.75 -4.39
C ALA A 41 6.13 -20.06 -5.87
N VAL A 42 5.83 -19.11 -6.76
CA VAL A 42 5.95 -19.28 -8.23
C VAL A 42 7.39 -19.15 -8.73
N LYS A 43 8.32 -18.60 -7.91
CA LYS A 43 9.76 -18.42 -8.24
C LYS A 43 10.03 -17.69 -9.57
N ALA A 44 9.08 -16.88 -10.04
CA ALA A 44 9.26 -16.09 -11.26
C ALA A 44 10.00 -14.77 -10.95
N PRO A 45 10.84 -14.27 -11.88
CA PRO A 45 11.47 -12.96 -11.73
C PRO A 45 10.40 -11.86 -11.75
N LEU A 46 10.23 -11.20 -10.62
CA LEU A 46 9.22 -10.18 -10.40
C LEU A 46 9.86 -8.79 -10.39
N HIS A 47 9.34 -7.88 -11.20
CA HIS A 47 9.77 -6.48 -11.22
C HIS A 47 8.68 -5.57 -10.68
N ARG A 48 9.05 -4.63 -9.79
CA ARG A 48 8.14 -3.63 -9.23
C ARG A 48 8.43 -2.26 -9.81
N SER A 49 7.43 -1.62 -10.39
CA SER A 49 7.51 -0.22 -10.84
C SER A 49 6.55 0.66 -10.04
N LEU A 50 7.08 1.62 -9.28
CA LEU A 50 6.28 2.61 -8.58
C LEU A 50 5.73 3.62 -9.58
N SER A 51 4.41 3.75 -9.63
CA SER A 51 3.73 4.56 -10.64
C SER A 51 3.36 5.94 -10.10
N CYS A 52 2.85 6.02 -8.87
CA CYS A 52 2.46 7.29 -8.27
C CYS A 52 2.46 7.24 -6.73
N ILE A 53 2.68 8.41 -6.13
CA ILE A 53 2.53 8.68 -4.70
C ILE A 53 1.49 9.78 -4.56
N TYR A 54 0.63 9.65 -3.55
CA TYR A 54 -0.44 10.57 -3.23
C TYR A 54 -0.30 11.05 -1.79
N PHE A 55 -0.79 12.26 -1.56
CA PHE A 55 -0.96 12.82 -0.23
C PHE A 55 -2.27 13.60 -0.19
N GLY A 56 -3.22 13.18 0.64
CA GLY A 56 -4.55 13.78 0.66
C GLY A 56 -5.47 13.26 1.75
N ASN A 57 -6.64 13.86 1.84
CA ASN A 57 -7.64 13.54 2.86
C ASN A 57 -8.68 12.54 2.31
N SER A 58 -9.20 11.68 3.19
CA SER A 58 -10.27 10.75 2.84
C SER A 58 -11.11 10.45 4.08
N PRO A 59 -12.34 10.97 4.19
CA PRO A 59 -13.20 10.74 5.35
C PRO A 59 -13.47 9.25 5.62
N ALA A 60 -13.53 8.44 4.56
CA ALA A 60 -13.71 6.99 4.68
C ALA A 60 -12.48 6.32 5.31
N LEU A 61 -11.27 6.76 4.96
CA LEU A 61 -10.04 6.24 5.56
C LEU A 61 -9.88 6.75 6.99
N GLU A 62 -10.23 8.00 7.29
CA GLU A 62 -10.23 8.53 8.66
C GLU A 62 -11.11 7.71 9.59
N ALA A 63 -12.36 7.45 9.17
CA ALA A 63 -13.29 6.63 9.93
C ALA A 63 -12.79 5.19 10.16
N ARG A 64 -12.05 4.63 9.20
CA ARG A 64 -11.55 3.25 9.27
C ARG A 64 -10.23 3.12 10.03
N PHE A 65 -9.34 4.09 9.90
CA PHE A 65 -8.07 4.13 10.62
C PHE A 65 -8.23 4.66 12.05
N GLY A 66 -9.30 5.40 12.36
CA GLY A 66 -9.48 6.05 13.65
C GLY A 66 -8.47 7.18 13.88
N MET A 67 -7.87 7.69 12.80
CA MET A 67 -6.83 8.73 12.81
C MET A 67 -7.19 9.78 11.76
N PRO A 68 -6.97 11.07 12.02
CA PRO A 68 -7.15 12.11 11.02
C PRO A 68 -6.09 12.00 9.91
N GLY A 69 -6.48 12.38 8.69
CA GLY A 69 -5.55 12.56 7.59
C GLY A 69 -4.74 13.87 7.73
N PRO A 70 -4.04 14.30 6.66
CA PRO A 70 -3.92 13.62 5.37
C PRO A 70 -3.14 12.30 5.46
N PHE A 71 -3.38 11.41 4.49
CA PHE A 71 -2.71 10.11 4.39
C PHE A 71 -1.76 10.07 3.19
N TRP A 72 -0.63 9.40 3.37
CA TRP A 72 0.16 8.93 2.26
C TRP A 72 -0.51 7.74 1.60
N ALA A 73 -0.49 7.72 0.27
CA ALA A 73 -0.86 6.55 -0.49
C ALA A 73 0.08 6.38 -1.69
N ARG A 74 0.08 5.19 -2.28
CA ARG A 74 0.84 4.91 -3.50
C ARG A 74 0.14 3.85 -4.31
N HIS A 75 0.48 3.81 -5.59
CA HIS A 75 0.26 2.60 -6.36
C HIS A 75 1.46 2.23 -7.22
N TYR A 76 1.59 0.94 -7.47
CA TYR A 76 2.66 0.36 -8.27
C TYR A 76 2.15 -0.85 -9.04
N LEU A 77 2.89 -1.21 -10.08
CA LEU A 77 2.65 -2.42 -10.87
C LEU A 77 3.74 -3.44 -10.58
N PHE A 78 3.32 -4.68 -10.39
CA PHE A 78 4.20 -5.82 -10.55
C PHE A 78 4.16 -6.30 -11.99
N TYR A 79 5.33 -6.66 -12.51
CA TYR A 79 5.52 -7.25 -13.82
C TYR A 79 6.15 -8.62 -13.66
N VAL A 80 5.71 -9.56 -14.50
CA VAL A 80 6.34 -10.86 -14.70
C VAL A 80 6.60 -11.05 -16.19
N ASN A 81 7.82 -11.46 -16.55
CA ASN A 81 8.22 -11.63 -17.95
C ASN A 81 7.90 -10.41 -18.84
N GLY A 82 8.09 -9.20 -18.31
CA GLY A 82 7.85 -7.94 -19.03
C GLY A 82 6.37 -7.55 -19.19
N ARG A 83 5.42 -8.32 -18.67
CA ARG A 83 3.98 -8.04 -18.74
C ARG A 83 3.43 -7.64 -17.37
N PRO A 84 2.48 -6.67 -17.31
CA PRO A 84 1.87 -6.28 -16.04
C PRO A 84 1.04 -7.44 -15.48
N LEU A 85 1.30 -7.79 -14.22
CA LEU A 85 0.64 -8.87 -13.51
C LEU A 85 -0.48 -8.33 -12.60
N THR A 86 -0.13 -7.40 -11.73
CA THR A 86 -1.07 -6.79 -10.78
C THR A 86 -0.71 -5.36 -10.48
N LEU A 87 -1.74 -4.52 -10.35
CA LEU A 87 -1.65 -3.20 -9.72
C LEU A 87 -1.93 -3.36 -8.23
N ILE A 88 -1.14 -2.69 -7.39
CA ILE A 88 -1.38 -2.60 -5.94
C ILE A 88 -1.48 -1.14 -5.57
N TYR A 89 -2.57 -0.79 -4.89
CA TYR A 89 -2.80 0.50 -4.26
C TYR A 89 -2.74 0.32 -2.74
N GLU A 90 -2.00 1.20 -2.06
CA GLU A 90 -1.84 1.19 -0.61
C GLU A 90 -2.04 2.60 -0.07
N ALA A 91 -2.80 2.74 1.01
CA ALA A 91 -2.93 3.97 1.80
C ALA A 91 -2.56 3.67 3.27
N PHE A 92 -1.82 4.58 3.88
CA PHE A 92 -1.14 4.36 5.17
C PHE A 92 -1.79 5.22 6.26
N SER A 93 -2.10 4.59 7.39
CA SER A 93 -2.59 5.27 8.59
C SER A 93 -1.47 6.06 9.26
N ASN A 94 -1.77 7.25 9.77
CA ASN A 94 -0.83 8.05 10.56
C ASN A 94 -0.46 7.39 11.91
N ALA A 95 -1.19 6.35 12.34
CA ALA A 95 -0.79 5.52 13.48
C ALA A 95 0.58 4.83 13.28
N LEU A 96 1.05 4.70 12.03
CA LEU A 96 2.39 4.17 11.74
C LEU A 96 3.53 5.03 12.31
N GLU A 97 3.28 6.30 12.65
CA GLU A 97 4.27 7.18 13.28
C GLU A 97 4.79 6.63 14.61
N THR A 98 3.98 5.83 15.34
CA THR A 98 4.43 5.12 16.55
C THR A 98 5.60 4.17 16.28
N TYR A 99 5.71 3.65 15.05
CA TYR A 99 6.75 2.71 14.64
C TYR A 99 7.85 3.36 13.80
N LEU A 100 7.49 4.30 12.92
CA LEU A 100 8.41 4.92 11.96
C LEU A 100 9.04 6.21 12.49
N GLY A 101 8.57 6.69 13.65
CA GLY A 101 8.87 8.01 14.16
C GLY A 101 7.93 9.08 13.61
N PRO A 102 8.00 10.29 14.17
CA PRO A 102 7.06 11.35 13.84
C PRO A 102 7.27 11.88 12.41
N ASN A 103 6.19 12.35 11.77
CA ASN A 103 6.27 13.02 10.48
C ASN A 103 6.54 14.53 10.61
N ASP A 104 7.48 14.91 11.49
CA ASP A 104 7.69 16.30 11.98
C ASP A 104 8.27 17.26 10.94
N ARG A 105 8.75 16.75 9.81
CA ARG A 105 9.53 17.55 8.85
C ARG A 105 8.69 18.34 7.84
N TRP A 106 7.36 18.30 7.93
CA TRP A 106 6.47 18.88 6.91
C TRP A 106 5.65 20.11 7.38
N THR A 107 5.77 20.55 8.64
CA THR A 107 5.08 21.76 9.14
C THR A 107 5.79 23.06 8.78
N ALA A 108 6.94 23.02 8.09
CA ALA A 108 7.44 24.23 7.44
C ALA A 108 6.45 24.57 6.31
N PRO A 109 5.71 25.69 6.37
CA PRO A 109 5.05 26.19 5.17
C PRO A 109 6.16 26.34 4.14
N PHE A 110 5.92 25.95 2.88
CA PHE A 110 6.82 26.24 1.79
C PHE A 110 7.14 27.75 1.82
N GLY A 111 8.23 28.09 2.49
CA GLY A 111 8.73 29.44 2.61
C GLY A 111 9.19 29.82 1.22
N ARG A 112 8.65 30.94 0.73
CA ARG A 112 9.15 31.68 -0.41
C ARG A 112 10.68 31.58 -0.44
N LEU A 113 11.21 31.03 -1.53
CA LEU A 113 12.55 31.37 -1.96
C LEU A 113 12.52 32.86 -2.29
N ALA A 114 13.20 33.66 -1.47
CA ALA A 114 13.69 34.99 -1.81
C ALA A 114 15.18 34.88 -2.10
#